data_AF-A0A395GIW0-F1
#
_entry.id   AF-A0A395GIW0-F1
#
_cell.length_a   1.000
_cell.length_b   1.000
_cell.length_c   1.000
_cell.angle_alpha   90.00
_cell.angle_beta   90.00
_cell.angle_gamma   90.00
#
_symmetry.space_group_name_H-M   'P 1'
#
loop_
_entity.id
_entity.type
_entity.pdbx_description
1 polymer ?
#
loop_
_entity_poly.entity_id
_entity_poly.type
_entity_poly.pdbx_seq_one_letter_code
_entity_poly.pdbx_strand_id
1 'polypeptide(L)'
;SPPPQHPTPILNPSTQGETIPQLHNRIATTLSTLISTLDTEIAHLEAPLPPEQRTSKAVLICSHAAPLIAMGRVLTGNMPEDEGVEDFRVYTAGISMFVRRSSWDRKGDGDGDGKGRDIKEVLAPGTEVLRDGVYVPDWMGGRGVGGGWECVRNGDCGFLSHGAERGWHFCGDESFDTGPMADPSATPTTSLDSSVETAGSKL
;
A
#
# COMPACT_ATOMS: atom_id res chain seq x y z
N SER A 1 18.58 27.66 -13.28
CA SER A 1 17.88 26.39 -13.56
C SER A 1 16.41 26.53 -13.22
N PRO A 2 15.47 26.00 -14.00
CA PRO A 2 14.09 25.91 -13.55
C PRO A 2 14.05 25.10 -12.24
N PRO A 3 13.14 25.42 -11.30
CA PRO A 3 12.98 24.63 -10.10
C PRO A 3 12.65 23.17 -10.49
N PRO A 4 13.12 22.18 -9.72
CA PRO A 4 12.75 20.79 -9.98
C PRO A 4 11.23 20.68 -9.97
N GLN A 5 10.65 20.23 -11.08
CA GLN A 5 9.23 19.93 -11.14
C GLN A 5 9.00 18.69 -10.28
N HIS A 6 8.35 18.86 -9.14
CA HIS A 6 7.94 17.73 -8.33
C HIS A 6 6.79 17.02 -9.06
N PRO A 7 6.87 15.69 -9.26
CA PRO A 7 5.77 14.93 -9.82
C PRO A 7 4.52 15.13 -8.95
N THR A 8 3.38 15.42 -9.56
CA THR A 8 2.10 15.49 -8.85
C THR A 8 1.87 14.17 -8.11
N PRO A 9 1.61 14.17 -6.79
CA PRO A 9 1.31 12.93 -6.07
C PRO A 9 0.08 12.22 -6.69
N ILE A 10 -0.02 10.90 -6.53
CA ILE A 10 -1.19 10.15 -7.03
C ILE A 10 -2.40 10.40 -6.12
N LEU A 11 -2.18 10.32 -4.81
CA LEU A 11 -3.18 10.55 -3.77
C LEU A 11 -2.50 10.95 -2.45
N ASN A 12 -3.27 11.57 -1.55
CA ASN A 12 -2.94 11.70 -0.13
C ASN A 12 -3.79 10.68 0.67
N PRO A 13 -3.17 9.86 1.56
CA PRO A 13 -3.92 8.96 2.44
C PRO A 13 -4.92 9.72 3.32
N SER A 14 -5.96 9.02 3.79
CA SER A 14 -6.91 9.62 4.74
C SER A 14 -6.22 10.07 6.02
N THR A 15 -6.64 11.22 6.54
CA THR A 15 -6.24 11.75 7.86
C THR A 15 -7.08 11.20 9.02
N GLN A 16 -8.10 10.37 8.73
CA GLN A 16 -9.06 9.82 9.70
C GLN A 16 -8.82 8.33 9.98
N GLY A 17 -7.68 7.79 9.51
CA GLY A 17 -7.40 6.37 9.58
C GLY A 17 -7.95 5.60 8.38
N GLU A 18 -7.56 4.32 8.30
CA GLU A 18 -7.96 3.40 7.24
C GLU A 18 -8.10 2.00 7.85
N THR A 19 -9.12 1.26 7.44
CA THR A 19 -9.19 -0.18 7.71
C THR A 19 -8.14 -0.94 6.89
N ILE A 20 -7.82 -2.18 7.28
CA ILE A 20 -6.86 -3.01 6.54
C ILE A 20 -7.28 -3.19 5.07
N PRO A 21 -8.57 -3.45 4.72
CA PRO A 21 -8.99 -3.49 3.32
C PRO A 21 -8.82 -2.15 2.59
N GLN A 22 -9.08 -1.02 3.25
CA GLN A 22 -8.90 0.33 2.66
C GLN A 22 -7.42 0.61 2.37
N LEU A 23 -6.52 0.22 3.27
CA LEU A 23 -5.07 0.29 3.05
C LEU A 23 -4.66 -0.49 1.79
N HIS A 24 -5.15 -1.74 1.63
CA HIS A 24 -4.86 -2.53 0.44
C HIS A 24 -5.40 -1.87 -0.83
N ASN A 25 -6.61 -1.32 -0.80
CA ASN A 25 -7.17 -0.59 -1.94
C ASN A 25 -6.34 0.65 -2.30
N ARG A 26 -5.89 1.42 -1.31
CA ARG A 26 -5.03 2.60 -1.53
C ARG A 26 -3.70 2.21 -2.15
N ILE A 27 -3.08 1.14 -1.66
CA ILE A 27 -1.82 0.61 -2.18
C ILE A 27 -2.00 0.07 -3.60
N ALA A 28 -3.08 -0.67 -3.88
CA ALA A 28 -3.42 -1.14 -5.23
C ALA A 28 -3.60 -0.01 -6.22
N THR A 29 -4.32 1.03 -5.82
CA THR A 29 -4.52 2.25 -6.60
C THR A 29 -3.19 2.92 -6.91
N THR A 30 -2.39 3.16 -5.87
CA THR A 30 -1.11 3.86 -5.98
C THR A 30 -0.12 3.10 -6.85
N LEU A 31 0.06 1.80 -6.60
CA LEU A 31 1.00 0.98 -7.37
C LEU A 31 0.55 0.80 -8.82
N SER A 32 -0.75 0.59 -9.07
CA SER A 32 -1.27 0.45 -10.43
C SER A 32 -1.01 1.71 -11.27
N THR A 33 -1.34 2.89 -10.72
CA THR A 33 -1.08 4.17 -11.39
C THR A 33 0.41 4.46 -11.53
N LEU A 34 1.23 4.16 -10.51
CA LEU A 34 2.68 4.34 -10.59
C LEU A 34 3.28 3.45 -11.68
N ILE A 35 2.93 2.17 -11.70
CA ILE A 35 3.41 1.19 -12.67
C ILE A 35 3.01 1.60 -14.09
N SER A 36 1.74 1.96 -14.33
CA SER A 36 1.28 2.36 -15.66
C SER A 36 1.95 3.64 -16.16
N THR A 37 2.19 4.60 -15.25
CA THR A 37 2.95 5.83 -15.56
C THR A 37 4.37 5.48 -15.99
N LEU A 38 5.07 4.65 -15.19
CA LEU A 38 6.44 4.24 -15.49
C LEU A 38 6.53 3.43 -16.79
N ASP A 39 5.60 2.50 -17.02
CA ASP A 39 5.56 1.70 -18.25
C ASP A 39 5.40 2.61 -19.48
N THR A 40 4.55 3.63 -19.39
CA THR A 40 4.34 4.62 -20.47
C THR A 40 5.58 5.46 -20.71
N GLU A 41 6.22 5.96 -19.65
CA GLU A 41 7.44 6.75 -19.74
C GLU A 41 8.61 5.94 -20.33
N ILE A 42 8.79 4.70 -19.86
CA ILE A 42 9.82 3.79 -20.37
C ILE A 42 9.55 3.50 -21.85
N ALA A 43 8.31 3.18 -22.23
CA ALA A 43 7.95 2.91 -23.62
C ALA A 43 8.23 4.12 -24.53
N HIS A 44 7.93 5.34 -24.07
CA HIS A 44 8.22 6.57 -24.80
C HIS A 44 9.72 6.80 -24.97
N LEU A 45 10.51 6.61 -23.90
CA LEU A 45 11.97 6.78 -23.93
C LEU A 45 12.67 5.71 -24.80
N GLU A 46 12.15 4.49 -24.82
CA GLU A 46 12.72 3.37 -25.58
C GLU A 46 12.17 3.21 -27.00
N ALA A 47 11.08 3.92 -27.37
CA ALA A 47 10.50 3.90 -28.71
C ALA A 47 11.52 4.14 -29.85
N PRO A 48 12.45 5.12 -29.76
CA PRO A 48 13.44 5.33 -30.81
C PRO A 48 14.64 4.38 -30.73
N LEU A 49 14.76 3.59 -29.65
CA LEU A 49 15.93 2.75 -29.41
C LEU A 49 15.76 1.35 -30.04
N PRO A 50 16.81 0.79 -30.64
CA PRO A 50 16.80 -0.57 -31.11
C PRO A 50 16.76 -1.56 -29.91
N PRO A 51 16.24 -2.79 -30.09
CA PRO A 51 15.98 -3.71 -28.97
C PRO A 51 17.20 -4.02 -28.10
N GLU A 52 18.40 -4.01 -28.67
CA GLU A 52 19.65 -4.33 -27.97
C GLU A 52 20.09 -3.21 -27.00
N GLN A 53 19.53 -2.01 -27.15
CA GLN A 53 19.79 -0.85 -26.28
C GLN A 53 18.73 -0.69 -25.18
N ARG A 54 17.67 -1.48 -25.21
CA ARG A 54 16.64 -1.48 -24.15
C ARG A 54 17.18 -2.24 -22.94
N THR A 55 16.93 -1.72 -21.75
CA THR A 55 17.47 -2.29 -20.50
C THR A 55 16.38 -2.67 -19.53
N SER A 56 16.66 -3.63 -18.65
CA SER A 56 15.77 -3.91 -17.53
C SER A 56 15.70 -2.70 -16.60
N LYS A 57 14.50 -2.46 -16.05
CA LYS A 57 14.23 -1.36 -15.12
C LYS A 57 13.88 -1.93 -13.76
N ALA A 58 14.28 -1.22 -12.71
CA ALA A 58 13.99 -1.56 -11.34
C ALA A 58 13.57 -0.31 -10.57
N VAL A 59 12.63 -0.48 -9.64
CA VAL A 59 12.15 0.58 -8.74
C VAL A 59 12.41 0.11 -7.31
N LEU A 60 12.98 0.99 -6.49
CA LEU A 60 13.13 0.78 -5.05
C LEU A 60 12.09 1.62 -4.31
N ILE A 61 11.27 0.97 -3.48
CA ILE A 61 10.28 1.63 -2.64
C ILE A 61 10.69 1.44 -1.18
N CYS A 62 10.89 2.55 -0.47
CA CYS A 62 11.10 2.55 0.97
C CYS A 62 9.80 2.95 1.66
N SER A 63 9.29 2.13 2.57
CA SER A 63 8.02 2.38 3.25
C SER A 63 8.01 1.76 4.66
N HIS A 64 6.83 1.72 5.27
CA HIS A 64 6.57 1.16 6.60
C HIS A 64 6.04 -0.28 6.51
N ALA A 65 6.02 -1.00 7.64
CA ALA A 65 5.65 -2.41 7.71
C ALA A 65 4.29 -2.73 7.07
N ALA A 66 3.20 -2.09 7.52
CA ALA A 66 1.86 -2.36 7.01
C ALA A 66 1.72 -2.10 5.48
N PRO A 67 2.16 -0.94 4.93
CA PRO A 67 2.22 -0.76 3.49
C PRO A 67 3.05 -1.81 2.75
N LEU A 68 4.18 -2.26 3.29
CA LEU A 68 5.02 -3.28 2.63
C LEU A 68 4.33 -4.64 2.54
N ILE A 69 3.58 -5.06 3.58
CA ILE A 69 2.75 -6.28 3.51
C ILE A 69 1.65 -6.10 2.46
N ALA A 70 0.94 -4.98 2.51
CA ALA A 70 -0.12 -4.67 1.54
C ALA A 70 0.42 -4.65 0.10
N MET A 71 1.61 -4.08 -0.13
CA MET A 71 2.28 -4.09 -1.43
C MET A 71 2.55 -5.53 -1.90
N GLY A 72 3.04 -6.41 -1.02
CA GLY A 72 3.26 -7.81 -1.35
C GLY A 72 1.98 -8.51 -1.81
N ARG A 73 0.88 -8.37 -1.06
CA ARG A 73 -0.43 -8.95 -1.40
C ARG A 73 -0.99 -8.38 -2.69
N VAL A 74 -0.92 -7.06 -2.86
CA VAL A 74 -1.41 -6.34 -4.04
C VAL A 74 -0.62 -6.67 -5.31
N LEU A 75 0.71 -6.81 -5.22
CA LEU A 75 1.56 -7.17 -6.35
C LEU A 75 1.35 -8.62 -6.78
N THR A 76 1.16 -9.53 -5.82
CA THR A 76 0.95 -10.96 -6.10
C THR A 76 -0.51 -11.30 -6.43
N GLY A 77 -1.45 -10.44 -6.05
CA GLY A 77 -2.89 -10.70 -6.15
C GLY A 77 -3.44 -11.61 -5.07
N ASN A 78 -2.64 -11.96 -4.06
CA ASN A 78 -3.01 -12.91 -3.03
C ASN A 78 -3.48 -12.16 -1.77
N MET A 79 -4.78 -11.91 -1.67
CA MET A 79 -5.41 -11.44 -0.43
C MET A 79 -5.89 -12.66 0.37
N PRO A 80 -5.31 -12.96 1.54
CA PRO A 80 -5.81 -14.04 2.39
C PRO A 80 -7.19 -13.69 2.97
N GLU A 81 -7.99 -14.71 3.31
CA GLU A 81 -9.27 -14.52 4.02
C GLU A 81 -9.05 -13.96 5.43
N ASP A 82 -7.99 -14.43 6.10
CA ASP A 82 -7.51 -13.90 7.37
C ASP A 82 -6.38 -12.89 7.10
N GLU A 83 -6.61 -11.64 7.49
CA GLU A 83 -5.65 -10.55 7.29
C GLU A 83 -4.36 -10.75 8.08
N GLY A 84 -4.39 -11.54 9.16
CA GLY A 84 -3.25 -11.79 10.03
C GLY A 84 -2.26 -12.84 9.55
N VAL A 85 -2.47 -13.43 8.37
CA VAL A 85 -1.52 -14.37 7.76
C VAL A 85 -0.16 -13.69 7.55
N GLU A 86 0.91 -14.30 8.10
CA GLU A 86 2.30 -13.84 7.94
C GLU A 86 2.91 -14.26 6.59
N ASP A 87 2.34 -13.77 5.49
CA ASP A 87 2.77 -14.06 4.12
C ASP A 87 3.96 -13.20 3.65
N PHE A 88 4.07 -11.97 4.14
CA PHE A 88 5.17 -11.05 3.81
C PHE A 88 5.93 -10.59 5.05
N ARG A 89 7.25 -10.81 5.04
CA ARG A 89 8.15 -10.49 6.15
C ARG A 89 8.65 -9.05 6.03
N VAL A 90 8.38 -8.24 7.04
CA VAL A 90 8.73 -6.81 7.08
C VAL A 90 9.62 -6.49 8.27
N TYR A 91 10.85 -6.97 8.22
CA TYR A 91 11.87 -6.65 9.23
C TYR A 91 12.43 -5.24 9.03
N THR A 92 13.03 -4.72 10.10
CA THR A 92 13.77 -3.45 10.02
C THR A 92 14.87 -3.53 8.98
N ALA A 93 14.82 -2.63 7.99
CA ALA A 93 15.74 -2.59 6.86
C ALA A 93 15.85 -3.92 6.07
N GLY A 94 14.84 -4.78 6.16
CA GLY A 94 14.71 -5.96 5.30
C GLY A 94 14.27 -5.58 3.89
N ILE A 95 14.66 -6.38 2.89
CA ILE A 95 14.30 -6.15 1.48
C ILE A 95 13.45 -7.30 0.94
N SER A 96 12.32 -6.95 0.32
CA SER A 96 11.54 -7.88 -0.51
C SER A 96 11.73 -7.51 -1.97
N MET A 97 11.90 -8.53 -2.81
CA MET A 97 12.14 -8.35 -4.24
C MET A 97 11.03 -9.05 -5.03
N PHE A 98 10.46 -8.32 -5.98
CA PHE A 98 9.39 -8.78 -6.84
C PHE A 98 9.81 -8.65 -8.30
N VAL A 99 9.53 -9.69 -9.09
CA VAL A 99 9.78 -9.71 -10.54
C VAL A 99 8.43 -9.77 -11.25
N ARG A 100 8.23 -8.92 -12.26
CA ARG A 100 6.96 -8.89 -13.00
C ARG A 100 6.79 -10.22 -13.74
N ARG A 101 5.60 -10.80 -13.66
CA ARG A 101 5.29 -12.02 -14.41
C ARG A 101 5.36 -11.75 -15.90
N SER A 102 5.83 -12.74 -16.63
CA SER A 102 5.76 -12.74 -18.08
C SER A 102 4.29 -12.76 -18.54
N SER A 103 4.05 -12.37 -19.78
CA SER A 103 2.72 -12.49 -20.38
C SER A 103 2.23 -13.94 -20.50
N TRP A 104 3.13 -14.93 -20.47
CA TRP A 104 2.80 -16.36 -20.56
C TRP A 104 2.45 -16.99 -19.20
N ASP A 105 2.96 -16.44 -18.10
CA ASP A 105 2.72 -16.91 -16.72
C ASP A 105 1.44 -16.36 -16.07
N ARG A 106 0.66 -15.55 -16.81
CA ARG A 106 -0.59 -14.99 -16.29
C ARG A 106 -1.63 -16.11 -16.12
N LYS A 107 -1.77 -16.64 -14.90
CA LYS A 107 -2.95 -17.44 -14.51
C LYS A 107 -4.20 -16.57 -14.71
N GLY A 108 -5.21 -17.14 -15.38
CA GLY A 108 -6.39 -16.48 -15.97
C GLY A 108 -7.19 -15.56 -15.03
N ASP A 109 -8.20 -14.83 -15.49
CA ASP A 109 -8.92 -14.88 -16.77
C ASP A 109 -8.57 -13.68 -17.65
N GLY A 110 -9.13 -13.63 -18.86
CA GLY A 110 -8.79 -12.68 -19.92
C GLY A 110 -8.83 -11.21 -19.52
N ASP A 111 -8.52 -10.36 -20.50
CA ASP A 111 -8.77 -8.92 -20.53
C ASP A 111 -10.23 -8.63 -20.17
N GLY A 112 -10.52 -8.77 -18.89
CA GLY A 112 -11.79 -8.45 -18.30
C GLY A 112 -11.81 -6.95 -18.30
N ASP A 113 -12.80 -6.42 -18.99
CA ASP A 113 -13.31 -5.06 -19.00
C ASP A 113 -13.77 -4.63 -17.59
N GLY A 114 -12.96 -4.99 -16.57
CA GLY A 114 -13.14 -4.77 -15.17
C GLY A 114 -12.94 -3.29 -14.94
N LYS A 115 -14.00 -2.53 -15.22
CA LYS A 115 -14.19 -1.17 -14.71
C LYS A 115 -13.71 -1.18 -13.26
N GLY A 116 -12.60 -0.49 -13.01
CA GLY A 116 -12.08 -0.31 -11.67
C GLY A 116 -13.18 0.13 -10.73
N ARG A 117 -13.09 -0.27 -9.46
CA ARG A 117 -14.07 0.18 -8.46
C ARG A 117 -13.94 1.69 -8.27
N ASP A 118 -15.08 2.37 -8.12
CA ASP A 118 -15.11 3.82 -7.87
C ASP A 118 -14.42 4.12 -6.54
N ILE A 119 -13.39 4.95 -6.59
CA ILE A 119 -12.55 5.33 -5.45
C ILE A 119 -13.38 5.81 -4.26
N LYS A 120 -14.47 6.54 -4.51
CA LYS A 120 -15.30 7.12 -3.44
C LYS A 120 -15.97 6.08 -2.55
N GLU A 121 -16.16 4.85 -3.04
CA GLU A 121 -16.81 3.78 -2.30
C GLU A 121 -15.82 2.86 -1.56
N VAL A 122 -14.57 2.79 -2.02
CA VAL A 122 -13.62 1.75 -1.57
C VAL A 122 -12.34 2.26 -0.93
N LEU A 123 -12.02 3.55 -1.06
CA LEU A 123 -10.95 4.18 -0.27
C LEU A 123 -11.53 4.78 1.02
N ALA A 124 -10.67 4.99 2.01
CA ALA A 124 -11.08 5.58 3.26
C ALA A 124 -11.62 7.02 3.06
N PRO A 125 -12.67 7.44 3.79
CA PRO A 125 -13.14 8.82 3.78
C PRO A 125 -12.00 9.80 4.04
N GLY A 126 -11.93 10.89 3.28
CA GLY A 126 -10.84 11.87 3.39
C GLY A 126 -9.57 11.54 2.60
N THR A 127 -9.53 10.40 1.88
CA THR A 127 -8.47 10.16 0.89
C THR A 127 -8.61 11.15 -0.28
N GLU A 128 -7.57 11.93 -0.55
CA GLU A 128 -7.58 12.90 -1.64
C GLU A 128 -6.90 12.32 -2.88
N VAL A 129 -7.65 12.18 -3.98
CA VAL A 129 -7.09 11.73 -5.26
C VAL A 129 -6.65 12.94 -6.07
N LEU A 130 -5.39 12.97 -6.48
CA LEU A 130 -4.75 14.15 -7.05
C LEU A 130 -4.44 14.02 -8.55
N ARG A 131 -4.67 12.83 -9.12
CA ARG A 131 -4.55 12.57 -10.56
C ARG A 131 -5.89 12.11 -11.15
N ASP A 132 -6.14 12.50 -12.40
CA ASP A 132 -7.33 12.09 -13.13
C ASP A 132 -7.24 10.61 -13.58
N GLY A 133 -8.40 9.99 -13.77
CA GLY A 133 -8.50 8.61 -14.30
C GLY A 133 -7.95 7.53 -13.36
N VAL A 134 -7.68 7.86 -12.10
CA VAL A 134 -7.30 6.91 -11.06
C VAL A 134 -8.53 6.07 -10.70
N TYR A 135 -8.33 4.78 -10.43
CA TYR A 135 -9.36 3.84 -9.97
C TYR A 135 -8.73 2.74 -9.13
N VAL A 136 -9.54 2.00 -8.37
CA VAL A 136 -9.04 0.82 -7.65
C VAL A 136 -9.09 -0.38 -8.59
N PRO A 137 -7.93 -0.95 -9.00
CA PRO A 137 -7.90 -2.06 -9.95
C PRO A 137 -8.48 -3.33 -9.33
N ASP A 138 -8.95 -4.23 -10.18
CA ASP A 138 -9.32 -5.57 -9.73
C ASP A 138 -8.07 -6.47 -9.61
N TRP A 139 -7.37 -6.36 -8.48
CA TRP A 139 -6.06 -6.98 -8.27
C TRP A 139 -6.10 -8.35 -7.59
N MET A 140 -7.23 -8.73 -6.97
CA MET A 140 -7.35 -9.96 -6.17
C MET A 140 -7.40 -11.22 -7.05
N GLY A 141 -7.51 -12.40 -6.43
CA GLY A 141 -7.64 -13.67 -7.15
C GLY A 141 -6.38 -14.08 -7.91
N GLY A 142 -5.21 -13.63 -7.46
CA GLY A 142 -3.92 -13.93 -8.09
C GLY A 142 -3.57 -13.06 -9.30
N ARG A 143 -4.41 -12.08 -9.68
CA ARG A 143 -4.13 -11.17 -10.80
C ARG A 143 -2.93 -10.27 -10.51
N GLY A 144 -2.97 -9.56 -9.39
CA GLY A 144 -1.99 -8.56 -9.00
C GLY A 144 -2.00 -7.31 -9.89
N VAL A 145 -1.52 -6.18 -9.37
CA VAL A 145 -1.46 -4.93 -10.15
C VAL A 145 -0.38 -4.97 -11.22
N GLY A 146 -0.61 -4.30 -12.36
CA GLY A 146 0.38 -4.21 -13.45
C GLY A 146 0.66 -5.53 -14.18
N GLY A 147 -0.26 -6.49 -14.11
CA GLY A 147 -0.12 -7.82 -14.71
C GLY A 147 0.48 -8.89 -13.80
N GLY A 148 0.63 -8.58 -12.51
CA GLY A 148 1.04 -9.52 -11.48
C GLY A 148 2.55 -9.69 -11.35
N TRP A 149 2.98 -10.01 -10.13
CA TRP A 149 4.38 -10.15 -9.77
C TRP A 149 4.63 -11.44 -8.97
N GLU A 150 5.86 -11.91 -9.02
CA GLU A 150 6.37 -13.02 -8.23
C GLU A 150 7.34 -12.49 -7.17
N CYS A 151 7.15 -12.92 -5.92
CA CYS A 151 8.04 -12.60 -4.82
C CYS A 151 9.24 -13.54 -4.83
N VAL A 152 10.42 -13.03 -5.23
CA VAL A 152 11.66 -13.83 -5.32
C VAL A 152 12.54 -13.73 -4.07
N ARG A 153 12.34 -12.67 -3.27
CA ARG A 153 12.92 -12.51 -1.93
C ARG A 153 11.88 -11.91 -1.01
N ASN A 154 11.75 -12.44 0.20
CA ASN A 154 10.74 -12.02 1.17
C ASN A 154 11.40 -11.65 2.50
N GLY A 155 11.61 -10.34 2.72
CA GLY A 155 12.24 -9.81 3.93
C GLY A 155 13.69 -10.29 4.13
N ASP A 156 14.50 -10.25 3.08
CA ASP A 156 15.92 -10.62 3.17
C ASP A 156 16.67 -9.62 4.06
N CYS A 157 17.39 -10.16 5.05
CA CYS A 157 18.23 -9.43 5.99
C CYS A 157 19.65 -10.00 6.01
N GLY A 158 20.05 -10.82 5.03
CA GLY A 158 21.36 -11.48 5.00
C GLY A 158 22.54 -10.51 4.90
N PHE A 159 22.29 -9.26 4.49
CA PHE A 159 23.28 -8.17 4.46
C PHE A 159 23.40 -7.42 5.80
N LEU A 160 22.52 -7.66 6.77
CA LEU A 160 22.55 -7.02 8.09
C LEU A 160 23.34 -7.88 9.07
N SER A 161 24.25 -7.26 9.82
CA SER A 161 25.10 -7.96 10.80
C SER A 161 24.32 -8.62 11.95
N HIS A 162 23.17 -8.07 12.31
CA HIS A 162 22.29 -8.60 13.36
C HIS A 162 21.07 -9.35 12.80
N GLY A 163 20.98 -9.51 11.48
CA GLY A 163 19.88 -10.23 10.83
C GLY A 163 18.52 -9.55 10.98
N ALA A 164 17.48 -10.38 11.11
CA ALA A 164 16.09 -9.94 11.13
C ALA A 164 15.66 -9.47 12.53
N GLU A 165 15.22 -8.21 12.62
CA GLU A 165 14.77 -7.60 13.88
C GLU A 165 13.43 -6.87 13.70
N ARG A 166 12.63 -6.83 14.78
CA ARG A 166 11.35 -6.12 14.88
C ARG A 166 10.39 -6.42 13.73
N GLY A 167 10.19 -7.71 13.44
CA GLY A 167 9.17 -8.15 12.48
C GLY A 167 7.78 -7.73 12.94
N TRP A 168 6.90 -7.51 11.97
CA TRP A 168 5.53 -7.07 12.18
C TRP A 168 4.59 -7.79 11.21
N HIS A 169 3.35 -8.00 11.61
CA HIS A 169 2.25 -8.52 10.79
C HIS A 169 0.95 -7.88 11.25
N PHE A 170 -0.08 -7.91 10.40
CA PHE A 170 -1.41 -7.46 10.80
C PHE A 170 -1.94 -8.35 11.92
N CYS A 171 -2.42 -7.78 13.01
CA CYS A 171 -3.28 -8.49 13.94
C CYS A 171 -4.72 -8.14 13.56
N GLY A 172 -5.61 -9.11 13.30
CA GLY A 172 -6.94 -8.88 12.70
C GLY A 172 -7.85 -7.86 13.40
N ASP A 173 -7.47 -7.38 14.59
CA ASP A 173 -8.15 -6.32 15.35
C ASP A 173 -7.61 -4.89 15.05
N GLU A 174 -6.64 -4.71 14.16
CA GLU A 174 -5.97 -3.42 13.85
C GLU A 174 -6.68 -2.57 12.78
N SER A 175 -8.01 -2.62 12.70
CA SER A 175 -8.76 -1.68 11.87
C SER A 175 -8.85 -0.32 12.56
N PHE A 176 -8.04 0.64 12.10
CA PHE A 176 -8.02 2.00 12.63
C PHE A 176 -9.15 2.84 11.99
N ASP A 177 -10.39 2.53 12.33
CA ASP A 177 -11.51 3.46 12.14
C ASP A 177 -11.67 4.26 13.46
N THR A 178 -11.10 5.46 13.50
CA THR A 178 -11.18 6.30 14.70
C THR A 178 -12.57 6.93 14.90
N GLY A 179 -13.54 6.62 14.03
CA GLY A 179 -14.81 7.33 13.96
C GLY A 179 -14.61 8.79 13.51
N PRO A 180 -15.70 9.58 13.44
CA PRO A 180 -15.59 11.00 13.14
C PRO A 180 -14.75 11.68 14.23
N MET A 181 -13.60 12.22 13.84
CA MET A 181 -12.84 13.13 14.68
C MET A 181 -13.77 14.26 15.14
N ALA A 182 -13.64 14.66 16.40
CA ALA A 182 -14.46 15.73 16.97
C ALA A 182 -14.44 16.97 16.05
N ASP A 183 -15.59 17.64 15.94
CA ASP A 183 -15.78 18.85 15.15
C ASP A 183 -14.60 19.82 15.39
N PRO A 184 -14.02 20.49 14.37
CA PRO A 184 -12.95 21.47 14.58
C PRO A 184 -13.28 22.56 15.62
N SER A 185 -14.56 22.76 15.94
CA SER A 185 -15.03 23.67 17.00
C SER A 185 -15.04 23.05 18.41
N ALA A 186 -14.76 21.75 18.54
CA ALA A 186 -14.74 21.06 19.82
C ALA A 186 -13.48 21.45 20.58
N THR A 187 -13.68 21.98 21.79
CA THR A 187 -12.61 22.29 22.73
C THR A 187 -11.93 20.99 23.19
N PRO A 188 -10.58 20.95 23.26
CA PRO A 188 -9.87 19.76 23.71
C PRO A 188 -10.26 19.41 25.15
N THR A 189 -10.70 18.17 25.38
CA THR A 189 -10.89 17.64 26.73
C THR A 189 -9.51 17.54 27.40
N THR A 190 -9.28 18.36 28.40
CA THR A 190 -8.11 18.27 29.27
C THR A 190 -8.31 17.10 30.23
N SER A 191 -7.27 16.28 30.40
CA SER A 191 -7.26 15.06 31.21
C SER A 191 -7.25 15.30 32.73
N LEU A 192 -7.97 16.30 33.22
CA LEU A 192 -7.93 16.74 34.62
C LEU A 192 -9.15 16.37 35.47
N ASP A 193 -10.19 15.76 34.91
CA ASP A 193 -11.29 15.20 35.73
C ASP A 193 -11.04 13.73 36.06
N SER A 194 -10.17 13.51 37.03
CA SER A 194 -10.17 12.29 37.85
C SER A 194 -10.06 12.71 39.30
N SER A 195 -11.19 13.13 39.88
CA SER A 195 -11.31 13.32 41.32
C SER A 195 -12.00 12.11 41.92
N VAL A 196 -11.20 11.38 42.71
CA VAL A 196 -11.46 10.13 43.41
C VAL A 196 -12.64 10.23 44.38
N GLU A 197 -13.62 9.33 44.26
CA GLU A 197 -14.59 9.08 45.34
C GLU A 197 -13.84 8.55 46.58
N THR A 198 -13.83 9.36 47.65
CA THR A 198 -13.21 8.95 48.91
C THR A 198 -14.22 8.14 49.72
N ALA A 199 -13.98 6.83 49.81
CA ALA A 199 -14.71 5.91 50.66
C ALA A 199 -14.60 6.31 52.14
N GLY A 200 -15.73 6.27 52.84
CA GLY A 200 -15.85 6.68 54.23
C GLY A 200 -15.06 5.83 55.22
N SER A 201 -14.62 6.46 56.30
CA SER A 201 -14.14 5.77 57.50
C SER A 201 -15.05 6.09 58.67
N LYS A 202 -15.67 5.05 59.23
CA LYS A 202 -16.31 5.07 60.55
C LYS A 202 -15.22 5.12 61.63
N LEU A 203 -15.43 5.98 62.62
CA LEU A 203 -15.28 5.70 64.06
C LEU A 203 -16.03 6.80 64.82
#